data_AF-A0A1V2RMU3-F1
#
_entry.id   AF-A0A1V2RMU3-F1
#
_cell.length_a   1.000
_cell.length_b   1.000
_cell.length_c   1.000
_cell.angle_alpha   90.00
_cell.angle_beta   90.00
_cell.angle_gamma   90.00
#
_symmetry.space_group_name_H-M   'P 1'
#
loop_
_entity.id
_entity.type
_entity.pdbx_description
1 polymer ?
#
loop_
_entity_poly.entity_id
_entity_poly.type
_entity_poly.pdbx_seq_one_letter_code
_entity_poly.pdbx_strand_id
1 'polypeptide(L)'
;MLLHRRDGILPTTAAALSLPVRSQALTGTASRAPAVPDLHPLVAEILGDLGAAQRERHLGRCPEPALLSRCLLEADAHTLPQARAALHDAGITTRHIREDGDPQHGTYAPHCRSCTVLLARLGVRSISAAPGAPAGAGADTLATGGPWSAGTVDQALAAAGWEPGRRHTAQAESWADALSGHRSPQGHPHSLFPAAFETWAELGALRLHPVGPGREFAATAVVIDPLAGLHWARTLGDLGRALDTRLCPLGEEGGGTALLAVDREGRLYCVDHTGDWYLGQDVLSGLATLLTGAAPHRLLPPEGI
;
A
#
# COMPACT_ATOMS: atom_id res chain seq x y z
N MET A 1 7.67 8.82 14.18
CA MET A 1 8.47 7.75 14.82
C MET A 1 7.57 6.84 15.63
N LEU A 2 7.91 5.56 15.72
CA LEU A 2 7.30 4.63 16.68
C LEU A 2 7.88 4.89 18.08
N LEU A 3 7.09 4.63 19.13
CA LEU A 3 7.52 4.72 20.53
C LEU A 3 8.12 3.40 21.02
N HIS A 4 7.64 2.27 20.49
CA HIS A 4 8.15 0.95 20.78
C HIS A 4 8.42 0.16 19.50
N ARG A 5 9.21 -0.91 19.61
CA ARG A 5 9.39 -1.85 18.50
C ARG A 5 8.03 -2.51 18.20
N ARG A 6 7.71 -2.63 16.92
CA ARG A 6 6.55 -3.37 16.45
C ARG A 6 6.93 -4.84 16.25
N ASP A 7 6.23 -5.74 16.92
CA ASP A 7 6.55 -7.17 16.92
C ASP A 7 6.13 -7.89 15.61
N GLY A 8 5.10 -7.37 14.92
CA GLY A 8 4.57 -7.96 13.70
C GLY A 8 5.28 -7.50 12.42
N ILE A 9 5.61 -8.45 11.54
CA ILE A 9 6.15 -8.19 10.19
C ILE A 9 5.07 -8.08 9.10
N LEU A 10 3.81 -8.36 9.46
CA LEU A 10 2.68 -8.37 8.55
C LEU A 10 2.07 -6.96 8.39
N PRO A 11 1.33 -6.69 7.32
CA PRO A 11 1.28 -7.48 6.08
C PRO A 11 2.64 -7.48 5.38
N THR A 12 2.87 -8.44 4.49
CA THR A 12 3.96 -8.34 3.52
C THR A 12 3.55 -8.98 2.20
N THR A 13 4.43 -8.93 1.21
CA THR A 13 4.32 -9.70 -0.01
C THR A 13 5.58 -10.54 -0.18
N ALA A 14 5.42 -11.72 -0.78
CA ALA A 14 6.53 -12.52 -1.26
C ALA A 14 6.48 -12.59 -2.78
N ALA A 15 7.64 -12.46 -3.41
CA ALA A 15 7.78 -12.72 -4.83
C ALA A 15 8.64 -13.96 -5.09
N ALA A 16 8.39 -14.60 -6.23
CA ALA A 16 9.19 -15.67 -6.79
C ALA A 16 9.55 -15.29 -8.24
N LEU A 17 10.84 -15.18 -8.51
CA LEU A 17 11.44 -14.92 -9.81
C LEU A 17 11.98 -16.25 -10.38
N SER A 18 11.34 -16.72 -11.45
CA SER A 18 11.72 -17.92 -12.18
C SER A 18 12.59 -17.56 -13.38
N LEU A 19 13.71 -18.28 -13.53
CA LEU A 19 14.68 -18.13 -14.62
C LEU A 19 14.84 -19.50 -15.29
N PRO A 20 14.80 -19.61 -16.63
CA PRO A 20 14.93 -20.90 -17.32
C PRO A 20 16.24 -21.65 -17.00
N VAL A 21 17.31 -20.90 -16.76
CA VAL A 21 18.64 -21.43 -16.43
C VAL A 21 18.74 -21.97 -14.99
N ARG A 22 17.71 -21.79 -14.16
CA ARG A 22 17.68 -22.22 -12.75
C ARG A 22 16.59 -23.27 -12.52
N SER A 23 16.92 -24.27 -11.72
CA SER A 23 15.98 -25.31 -11.30
C SER A 23 14.99 -24.83 -10.22
N GLN A 24 15.37 -23.83 -9.43
CA GLN A 24 14.54 -23.25 -8.38
C GLN A 24 14.37 -21.74 -8.58
N ALA A 25 13.15 -21.25 -8.32
CA ALA A 25 12.87 -19.82 -8.35
C ALA A 25 13.59 -19.10 -7.21
N LEU A 26 14.08 -17.90 -7.50
CA LEU A 26 14.57 -16.98 -6.50
C LEU A 26 13.39 -16.37 -5.75
N THR A 27 13.34 -16.54 -4.43
CA THR A 27 12.26 -15.98 -3.60
C THR A 27 12.77 -14.88 -2.67
N GLY A 28 11.86 -13.99 -2.27
CA GLY A 28 12.15 -12.88 -1.36
C GLY A 28 10.86 -12.18 -0.91
N THR A 29 10.94 -11.44 0.19
CA THR A 29 9.85 -10.64 0.74
C THR A 29 10.15 -9.16 0.67
N ALA A 30 9.11 -8.34 0.79
CA ALA A 30 9.30 -6.90 0.87
C ALA A 30 10.13 -6.51 2.09
N SER A 31 10.96 -5.47 1.93
CA SER A 31 11.81 -4.95 2.99
C SER A 31 11.07 -3.93 3.84
N ARG A 32 10.93 -4.24 5.13
CA ARG A 32 10.52 -3.29 6.18
C ARG A 32 11.69 -2.57 6.84
N ALA A 33 12.94 -2.86 6.47
CA ALA A 33 14.12 -2.29 7.12
C ALA A 33 14.11 -0.74 7.11
N PRO A 34 14.66 -0.07 8.13
CA PRO A 34 14.79 1.39 8.12
C PRO A 34 15.68 1.88 6.97
N ALA A 35 16.81 1.21 6.77
CA ALA A 35 17.78 1.53 5.72
C ALA A 35 17.14 1.53 4.33
N VAL A 36 17.63 2.41 3.46
CA VAL A 36 17.30 2.38 2.04
C VAL A 36 17.87 1.09 1.45
N PRO A 37 17.10 0.35 0.62
CA PRO A 37 17.62 -0.86 -0.02
C PRO A 37 18.83 -0.54 -0.91
N ASP A 38 19.88 -1.35 -0.78
CA ASP A 38 21.00 -1.34 -1.71
C ASP A 38 20.59 -2.12 -2.97
N LEU A 39 20.36 -1.40 -4.06
CA LEU A 39 19.84 -1.95 -5.32
C LEU A 39 20.95 -1.95 -6.37
N HIS A 40 20.84 -2.89 -7.32
CA HIS A 40 21.73 -2.90 -8.48
C HIS A 40 21.64 -1.54 -9.21
N PRO A 41 22.76 -0.95 -9.67
CA PRO A 41 22.77 0.40 -10.25
C PRO A 41 21.72 0.64 -11.34
N LEU A 42 21.56 -0.29 -12.28
CA LEU A 42 20.50 -0.19 -13.31
C LEU A 42 19.08 -0.18 -12.74
N VAL A 43 18.82 -0.93 -11.67
CA VAL A 43 17.50 -0.96 -11.01
C VAL A 43 17.26 0.38 -10.31
N ALA A 44 18.27 0.89 -9.60
CA ALA A 44 18.21 2.19 -8.94
C ALA A 44 17.99 3.32 -9.96
N GLU A 45 18.69 3.31 -11.10
CA GLU A 45 18.53 4.27 -12.20
C GLU A 45 17.11 4.24 -12.77
N ILE A 46 16.60 3.05 -13.15
CA ILE A 46 15.25 2.91 -13.69
C ILE A 46 14.19 3.44 -12.72
N LEU A 47 14.32 3.14 -11.42
CA LEU A 47 13.39 3.63 -10.39
C LEU A 47 13.55 5.14 -10.15
N GLY A 48 14.78 5.66 -10.21
CA GLY A 48 15.10 7.08 -10.06
C GLY A 48 14.52 7.95 -11.18
N ASP A 49 14.40 7.41 -12.39
CA ASP A 49 13.82 8.08 -13.56
C ASP A 49 12.29 8.12 -13.59
N LEU A 50 11.61 7.45 -12.65
CA LEU A 50 10.15 7.44 -12.63
C LEU A 50 9.58 8.82 -12.31
N GLY A 51 8.67 9.29 -13.15
CA GLY A 51 7.84 10.45 -12.86
C GLY A 51 6.82 10.17 -11.74
N ALA A 52 6.25 11.23 -11.17
CA ALA A 52 5.34 11.12 -10.01
C ALA A 52 4.21 10.11 -10.22
N ALA A 53 3.57 10.09 -11.39
CA ALA A 53 2.50 9.15 -11.74
C ALA A 53 2.84 7.65 -11.57
N GLN A 54 4.13 7.31 -11.62
CA GLN A 54 4.64 5.94 -11.57
C GLN A 54 5.42 5.65 -10.29
N ARG A 55 5.72 6.67 -9.48
CA ARG A 55 6.60 6.58 -8.32
C ARG A 55 5.80 6.26 -7.07
N GLU A 56 5.98 5.09 -6.50
CA GLU A 56 5.35 4.70 -5.23
C GLU A 56 6.16 5.21 -4.03
N ARG A 57 5.50 5.51 -2.91
CA ARG A 57 6.14 5.96 -1.66
C ARG A 57 7.15 4.96 -1.08
N HIS A 58 6.99 3.68 -1.42
CA HIS A 58 7.82 2.57 -0.96
C HIS A 58 8.84 2.10 -2.02
N LEU A 59 9.27 3.02 -2.89
CA LEU A 59 10.17 2.77 -4.00
C LEU A 59 11.38 1.89 -3.59
N GLY A 60 11.61 0.81 -4.35
CA GLY A 60 12.73 -0.11 -4.15
C GLY A 60 12.58 -1.12 -3.01
N ARG A 61 11.56 -1.00 -2.16
CA ARG A 61 11.36 -1.88 -0.98
C ARG A 61 10.53 -3.13 -1.27
N CYS A 62 9.86 -3.18 -2.41
CA CYS A 62 9.12 -4.37 -2.85
C CYS A 62 10.10 -5.56 -3.06
N PRO A 63 9.64 -6.82 -3.01
CA PRO A 63 10.52 -7.95 -3.27
C PRO A 63 11.06 -7.98 -4.71
N GLU A 64 10.34 -7.41 -5.69
CA GLU A 64 10.72 -7.45 -7.10
C GLU A 64 12.06 -6.73 -7.38
N PRO A 65 12.27 -5.45 -6.99
CA PRO A 65 13.57 -4.78 -7.11
C PRO A 65 14.72 -5.53 -6.46
N ALA A 66 14.50 -6.16 -5.30
CA ALA A 66 15.53 -6.91 -4.57
C ALA A 66 15.94 -8.18 -5.34
N LEU A 67 14.97 -8.95 -5.83
CA LEU A 67 15.24 -10.17 -6.60
C LEU A 67 15.91 -9.88 -7.93
N LEU A 68 15.46 -8.84 -8.63
CA LEU A 68 16.08 -8.39 -9.88
C LEU A 68 17.51 -7.91 -9.62
N SER A 69 17.73 -7.12 -8.57
CA SER A 69 19.07 -6.65 -8.22
C SER A 69 20.04 -7.80 -7.95
N ARG A 70 19.62 -8.81 -7.16
CA ARG A 70 20.43 -10.01 -6.92
C ARG A 70 20.79 -10.73 -8.22
N CYS A 71 19.81 -10.94 -9.10
CA CYS A 71 20.05 -11.63 -10.37
C CYS A 71 21.02 -10.87 -11.29
N LEU A 72 20.93 -9.54 -11.33
CA LEU A 72 21.79 -8.71 -12.17
C LEU A 72 23.22 -8.61 -11.63
N LEU A 73 23.38 -8.57 -10.30
CA LEU A 73 24.69 -8.65 -9.65
C LEU A 73 25.37 -10.00 -9.94
N GLU A 74 24.65 -11.11 -9.80
CA GLU A 74 25.17 -12.46 -10.10
C GLU A 74 25.55 -12.64 -11.57
N ALA A 75 24.86 -11.95 -12.48
CA ALA A 75 25.12 -11.99 -13.91
C ALA A 75 26.15 -10.95 -14.40
N ASP A 76 26.69 -10.13 -13.50
CA ASP A 76 27.62 -9.01 -13.80
C ASP A 76 27.07 -8.07 -14.90
N ALA A 77 25.76 -7.79 -14.85
CA ALA A 77 25.04 -7.09 -15.91
C ALA A 77 25.01 -5.57 -15.67
N HIS A 78 25.85 -4.80 -16.36
CA HIS A 78 25.96 -3.35 -16.15
C HIS A 78 25.15 -2.48 -17.11
N THR A 79 24.62 -3.05 -18.19
CA THR A 79 23.82 -2.34 -19.20
C THR A 79 22.43 -2.95 -19.38
N LEU A 80 21.47 -2.15 -19.88
CA LEU A 80 20.11 -2.66 -20.12
C LEU A 80 20.06 -3.86 -21.08
N PRO A 81 20.82 -3.93 -22.20
CA PRO A 81 20.87 -5.13 -23.03
C PRO A 81 21.39 -6.37 -22.29
N GLN A 82 22.45 -6.23 -21.47
CA GLN A 82 22.96 -7.33 -20.65
C GLN A 82 21.92 -7.79 -19.63
N ALA A 83 21.24 -6.85 -18.97
CA ALA A 83 20.19 -7.16 -18.01
C ALA A 83 19.03 -7.93 -18.65
N ARG A 84 18.58 -7.52 -19.84
CA ARG A 84 17.52 -8.21 -20.60
C ARG A 84 17.96 -9.60 -21.07
N ALA A 85 19.23 -9.77 -21.43
CA ALA A 85 19.78 -11.07 -21.78
C ALA A 85 19.84 -12.01 -20.56
N ALA A 86 20.29 -11.49 -19.40
CA ALA A 86 20.34 -12.25 -18.15
C ALA A 86 18.95 -12.67 -17.64
N LEU A 87 17.93 -11.85 -17.92
CA LEU A 87 16.53 -12.07 -17.54
C LEU A 87 15.67 -12.64 -18.70
N HIS A 88 16.31 -13.17 -19.75
CA HIS A 88 15.59 -13.73 -20.89
C HIS A 88 14.61 -14.83 -20.46
N ASP A 89 13.36 -14.73 -20.90
CA ASP A 89 12.23 -15.60 -20.53
C ASP A 89 11.91 -15.68 -19.03
N ALA A 90 12.49 -14.80 -18.21
CA ALA A 90 12.20 -14.76 -16.79
C ALA A 90 10.73 -14.40 -16.53
N GLY A 91 10.18 -14.97 -15.46
CA GLY A 91 8.83 -14.67 -15.00
C GLY A 91 8.82 -14.38 -13.50
N ILE A 92 8.00 -13.43 -13.06
CA ILE A 92 7.84 -13.11 -11.65
C ILE A 92 6.39 -13.22 -11.21
N THR A 93 6.18 -13.80 -10.03
CA THR A 93 4.88 -13.81 -9.34
C THR A 93 5.01 -13.16 -7.99
N THR A 94 4.00 -12.42 -7.54
CA THR A 94 3.92 -11.87 -6.19
C THR A 94 2.65 -12.38 -5.50
N ARG A 95 2.74 -12.70 -4.21
CA ARG A 95 1.62 -13.18 -3.38
C ARG A 95 1.52 -12.39 -2.08
N HIS A 96 0.29 -12.24 -1.59
CA HIS A 96 0.02 -11.65 -0.29
C HIS A 96 0.46 -12.58 0.84
N ILE A 97 1.12 -12.02 1.85
CA ILE A 97 1.35 -12.67 3.14
C ILE A 97 0.61 -11.82 4.19
N ARG A 98 -0.51 -12.37 4.66
CA ARG A 98 -1.44 -11.74 5.60
C ARG A 98 -1.52 -12.51 6.91
N GLU A 99 -2.31 -12.00 7.85
CA GLU A 99 -2.63 -12.69 9.08
C GLU A 99 -3.28 -14.05 8.82
N ASP A 100 -3.13 -14.95 9.78
CA ASP A 100 -3.88 -16.21 9.77
C ASP A 100 -5.39 -15.91 9.78
N GLY A 101 -6.13 -16.66 8.97
CA GLY A 101 -7.57 -16.44 8.75
C GLY A 101 -7.93 -15.30 7.80
N ASP A 102 -6.96 -14.55 7.24
CA ASP A 102 -7.22 -13.60 6.16
C ASP A 102 -7.39 -14.35 4.82
N PRO A 103 -8.54 -14.23 4.13
CA PRO A 103 -8.79 -14.93 2.86
C PRO A 103 -7.88 -14.48 1.72
N GLN A 104 -7.23 -13.32 1.82
CA GLN A 104 -6.24 -12.88 0.83
C GLN A 104 -4.89 -13.58 1.00
N HIS A 105 -4.62 -14.22 2.14
CA HIS A 105 -3.33 -14.89 2.36
C HIS A 105 -3.01 -15.90 1.25
N GLY A 106 -1.82 -15.83 0.66
CA GLY A 106 -1.35 -16.75 -0.37
C GLY A 106 -1.94 -16.53 -1.78
N THR A 107 -2.92 -15.63 -1.93
CA THR A 107 -3.44 -15.20 -3.23
C THR A 107 -2.42 -14.34 -3.97
N TYR A 108 -2.55 -14.24 -5.29
CA TYR A 108 -1.70 -13.36 -6.10
C TYR A 108 -1.92 -11.89 -5.70
N ALA A 109 -0.81 -11.16 -5.56
CA ALA A 109 -0.81 -9.73 -5.29
C ALA A 109 -0.48 -8.96 -6.57
N PRO A 110 -1.09 -7.78 -6.78
CA PRO A 110 -0.69 -6.87 -7.86
C PRO A 110 0.75 -6.38 -7.64
N HIS A 111 1.51 -6.21 -8.72
CA HIS A 111 2.74 -5.42 -8.64
C HIS A 111 2.39 -3.94 -8.49
N CYS A 112 3.15 -3.20 -7.69
CA CYS A 112 2.95 -1.76 -7.58
C CYS A 112 3.28 -1.06 -8.93
N ARG A 113 2.88 0.21 -9.07
CA ARG A 113 3.07 0.96 -10.33
C ARG A 113 4.54 1.02 -10.73
N SER A 114 5.43 1.29 -9.78
CA SER A 114 6.88 1.37 -10.03
C SER A 114 7.46 0.03 -10.48
N CYS A 115 7.08 -1.08 -9.82
CA CYS A 115 7.56 -2.41 -10.18
C CYS A 115 7.04 -2.86 -11.55
N THR A 116 5.82 -2.46 -11.91
CA THR A 116 5.27 -2.74 -13.25
C THR A 116 6.14 -2.11 -14.35
N VAL A 117 6.56 -0.85 -14.18
CA VAL A 117 7.47 -0.18 -15.12
C VAL A 117 8.85 -0.84 -15.13
N LEU A 118 9.39 -1.17 -13.96
CA LEU A 118 10.69 -1.83 -13.83
C LEU A 118 10.72 -3.19 -14.57
N LEU A 119 9.71 -4.04 -14.33
CA LEU A 119 9.60 -5.35 -14.97
C LEU A 119 9.48 -5.21 -16.49
N ALA A 120 8.69 -4.25 -16.98
CA ALA A 120 8.54 -3.98 -18.40
C ALA A 120 9.86 -3.53 -19.05
N ARG A 121 10.61 -2.61 -18.42
CA ARG A 121 11.90 -2.15 -18.94
C ARG A 121 12.92 -3.28 -19.02
N LEU A 122 12.93 -4.18 -18.04
CA LEU A 122 13.82 -5.34 -17.97
C LEU A 122 13.34 -6.55 -18.79
N GLY A 123 12.13 -6.51 -19.36
CA GLY A 123 11.58 -7.59 -20.17
C GLY A 123 11.15 -8.83 -19.37
N VAL A 124 10.86 -8.68 -18.08
CA VAL A 124 10.42 -9.78 -17.21
C VAL A 124 8.92 -9.95 -17.30
N ARG A 125 8.46 -11.19 -17.54
CA ARG A 125 7.04 -11.50 -17.61
C ARG A 125 6.41 -11.40 -16.21
N SER A 126 5.44 -10.51 -16.06
CA SER A 126 4.64 -10.42 -14.85
C SER A 126 3.51 -11.46 -14.87
N ILE A 127 3.40 -12.21 -13.77
CA ILE A 127 2.24 -13.06 -13.46
C ILE A 127 1.66 -12.52 -12.16
N SER A 128 0.66 -11.65 -12.31
CA SER A 128 0.07 -10.91 -11.21
C SER A 128 -1.43 -11.16 -11.17
N ALA A 129 -2.05 -10.91 -10.01
CA ALA A 129 -3.49 -10.70 -10.02
C ALA A 129 -3.78 -9.48 -10.89
N ALA A 130 -4.86 -9.52 -11.67
CA ALA A 130 -5.42 -8.26 -12.13
C ALA A 130 -5.63 -7.40 -10.88
N PRO A 131 -5.16 -6.13 -10.83
CA PRO A 131 -5.53 -5.26 -9.72
C PRO A 131 -7.04 -5.35 -9.58
N GLY A 132 -7.53 -5.73 -8.39
CA GLY A 132 -8.95 -5.99 -8.16
C GLY A 132 -9.71 -4.84 -8.79
N ALA A 133 -10.41 -5.15 -9.89
CA ALA A 133 -10.97 -4.10 -10.73
C ALA A 133 -11.87 -3.26 -9.82
N PRO A 134 -11.65 -1.94 -9.74
CA PRO A 134 -12.69 -1.05 -9.27
C PRO A 134 -13.96 -1.43 -10.02
N ALA A 135 -15.02 -1.87 -9.33
CA ALA A 135 -16.34 -1.83 -9.93
C ALA A 135 -16.57 -0.35 -10.32
N GLY A 136 -16.34 -0.03 -11.61
CA GLY A 136 -16.35 1.33 -12.15
C GLY A 136 -15.05 1.94 -12.69
N ALA A 137 -13.90 1.25 -12.76
CA ALA A 137 -12.74 1.80 -13.48
C ALA A 137 -12.79 1.43 -14.96
N GLY A 138 -13.40 2.31 -15.75
CA GLY A 138 -12.95 2.49 -17.12
C GLY A 138 -11.45 2.79 -17.12
N ALA A 139 -10.74 2.22 -18.09
CA ALA A 139 -9.37 2.58 -18.44
C ALA A 139 -9.16 4.09 -18.30
N ASP A 140 -8.03 4.50 -17.70
CA ASP A 140 -7.50 5.88 -17.73
C ASP A 140 -8.58 6.94 -17.94
N THR A 141 -9.44 7.17 -16.94
CA THR A 141 -10.01 8.50 -16.84
C THR A 141 -8.86 9.38 -16.39
N LEU A 142 -8.08 9.85 -17.37
CA LEU A 142 -7.22 11.00 -17.24
C LEU A 142 -7.97 12.00 -16.37
N ALA A 143 -7.37 12.31 -15.22
CA ALA A 143 -7.60 13.51 -14.46
C ALA A 143 -8.30 14.58 -15.31
N THR A 144 -9.48 15.02 -14.90
CA THR A 144 -10.11 16.23 -15.47
C THR A 144 -9.28 17.48 -15.16
N GLY A 145 -8.25 17.37 -14.29
CA GLY A 145 -7.17 18.34 -14.16
C GLY A 145 -6.12 18.20 -15.26
N GLY A 146 -5.55 19.32 -15.71
CA GLY A 146 -4.45 19.30 -16.67
C GLY A 146 -3.29 18.43 -16.17
N PRO A 147 -2.46 17.86 -17.06
CA PRO A 147 -1.38 16.90 -16.72
C PRO A 147 -0.31 17.41 -15.74
N TRP A 148 -0.40 18.67 -15.32
CA TRP A 148 0.52 19.41 -14.46
C TRP A 148 -0.12 19.91 -13.15
N SER A 149 -1.43 19.73 -12.93
CA SER A 149 -2.07 20.13 -11.67
C SER A 149 -2.31 18.94 -10.75
N ALA A 150 -1.80 19.00 -9.52
CA ALA A 150 -2.29 18.13 -8.46
C ALA A 150 -3.73 18.53 -8.12
N GLY A 151 -4.63 17.55 -8.06
CA GLY A 151 -5.99 17.77 -7.59
C GLY A 151 -6.04 18.14 -6.10
N THR A 152 -7.22 18.49 -5.60
CA THR A 152 -7.46 18.69 -4.17
C THR A 152 -8.33 17.60 -3.58
N VAL A 153 -8.31 17.44 -2.25
CA VAL A 153 -9.22 16.53 -1.54
C VAL A 153 -10.67 16.96 -1.73
N ASP A 154 -10.95 18.25 -1.66
CA ASP A 154 -12.31 18.79 -1.82
C ASP A 154 -12.90 18.42 -3.19
N GLN A 155 -12.08 18.46 -4.25
CA GLN A 155 -12.49 18.02 -5.59
C GLN A 155 -12.80 16.52 -5.61
N ALA A 156 -11.96 15.69 -4.99
CA ALA A 156 -12.19 14.26 -4.92
C ALA A 156 -13.45 13.90 -4.10
N LEU A 157 -13.68 14.62 -2.99
CA LEU A 157 -14.87 14.46 -2.16
C LEU A 157 -16.14 14.88 -2.92
N ALA A 158 -16.13 16.05 -3.55
CA ALA A 158 -17.25 16.53 -4.35
C ALA A 158 -17.56 15.59 -5.52
N ALA A 159 -16.53 15.10 -6.22
CA ALA A 159 -16.69 14.14 -7.31
C ALA A 159 -17.24 12.78 -6.83
N ALA A 160 -16.98 12.41 -5.58
CA ALA A 160 -17.53 11.21 -4.95
C ALA A 160 -18.94 11.45 -4.34
N GLY A 161 -19.54 12.62 -4.55
CA GLY A 161 -20.87 12.97 -4.06
C GLY A 161 -20.93 13.22 -2.55
N TRP A 162 -19.80 13.59 -1.93
CA TRP A 162 -19.80 14.01 -0.53
C TRP A 162 -20.28 15.45 -0.38
N GLU A 163 -21.08 15.69 0.65
CA GLU A 163 -21.56 17.02 1.04
C GLU A 163 -21.23 17.28 2.51
N PRO A 164 -20.89 18.53 2.89
CA PRO A 164 -20.63 18.89 4.28
C PRO A 164 -21.79 18.54 5.21
N GLY A 165 -21.48 17.93 6.35
CA GLY A 165 -22.50 17.56 7.35
C GLY A 165 -23.19 16.22 7.09
N ARG A 166 -22.76 15.44 6.07
CA ARG A 166 -23.21 14.06 5.86
C ARG A 166 -23.03 13.20 7.13
N ARG A 167 -24.05 12.40 7.47
CA ARG A 167 -24.04 11.47 8.62
C ARG A 167 -24.76 10.16 8.28
N HIS A 168 -24.01 9.12 7.96
CA HIS A 168 -24.49 7.76 7.67
C HIS A 168 -24.40 6.86 8.92
N THR A 169 -25.07 7.27 10.01
CA THR A 169 -24.94 6.59 11.32
C THR A 169 -25.28 5.10 11.26
N ALA A 170 -26.38 4.73 10.59
CA ALA A 170 -26.78 3.32 10.48
C ALA A 170 -25.72 2.44 9.78
N GLN A 171 -25.00 2.99 8.79
CA GLN A 171 -23.90 2.27 8.13
C GLN A 171 -22.70 2.12 9.06
N ALA A 172 -22.35 3.18 9.80
CA ALA A 172 -21.27 3.16 10.78
C ALA A 172 -21.55 2.17 11.91
N GLU A 173 -22.79 2.11 12.40
CA GLU A 173 -23.26 1.13 13.39
C GLU A 173 -23.14 -0.31 12.86
N SER A 174 -23.61 -0.55 11.63
CA SER A 174 -23.49 -1.88 11.01
C SER A 174 -22.03 -2.34 10.88
N TRP A 175 -21.10 -1.45 10.52
CA TRP A 175 -19.67 -1.77 10.49
C TRP A 175 -19.10 -2.02 11.88
N ALA A 176 -19.53 -1.25 12.88
CA ALA A 176 -19.11 -1.46 14.26
C ALA A 176 -19.58 -2.81 14.81
N ASP A 177 -20.81 -3.21 14.51
CA ASP A 177 -21.34 -4.54 14.88
C ASP A 177 -20.50 -5.65 14.24
N ALA A 178 -20.20 -5.54 12.94
CA ALA A 178 -19.38 -6.51 12.24
C ALA A 178 -17.96 -6.60 12.81
N LEU A 179 -17.29 -5.46 13.03
CA LEU A 179 -15.93 -5.41 13.58
C LEU A 179 -15.89 -5.88 15.04
N SER A 180 -16.88 -5.51 15.85
CA SER A 180 -16.98 -5.92 17.26
C SER A 180 -17.29 -7.41 17.42
N GLY A 181 -18.04 -8.00 16.47
CA GLY A 181 -18.33 -9.43 16.41
C GLY A 181 -17.16 -10.27 15.90
N HIS A 182 -16.19 -9.68 15.19
CA HIS A 182 -15.06 -10.41 14.64
C HIS A 182 -13.93 -10.63 15.66
N ARG A 183 -13.31 -11.79 15.61
CA ARG A 183 -12.03 -12.10 16.27
C ARG A 183 -11.12 -12.79 15.26
N SER A 184 -9.84 -12.41 15.26
CA SER A 184 -8.83 -13.19 14.53
C SER A 184 -8.78 -14.63 15.06
N PRO A 185 -8.21 -15.60 14.32
CA PRO A 185 -8.03 -16.97 14.81
C PRO A 185 -7.28 -17.06 16.14
N GLN A 186 -6.41 -16.09 16.43
CA GLN A 186 -5.66 -15.97 17.68
C GLN A 186 -6.40 -15.15 18.76
N GLY A 187 -7.68 -14.82 18.55
CA GLY A 187 -8.53 -14.14 19.54
C GLY A 187 -8.39 -12.61 19.61
N HIS A 188 -7.57 -11.98 18.77
CA HIS A 188 -7.42 -10.52 18.78
C HIS A 188 -8.72 -9.82 18.36
N PRO A 189 -9.22 -8.84 19.15
CA PRO A 189 -10.37 -8.01 18.80
C PRO A 189 -9.95 -6.72 18.07
N HIS A 190 -10.92 -6.09 17.40
CA HIS A 190 -10.78 -4.71 16.92
C HIS A 190 -10.94 -3.71 18.07
N SER A 191 -10.26 -2.56 17.96
CA SER A 191 -10.45 -1.42 18.85
C SER A 191 -11.41 -0.41 18.21
N LEU A 192 -12.54 -0.15 18.85
CA LEU A 192 -13.56 0.79 18.40
C LEU A 192 -13.64 1.98 19.35
N PHE A 193 -13.77 3.20 18.82
CA PHE A 193 -13.80 4.44 19.61
C PHE A 193 -14.45 5.59 18.81
N PRO A 194 -14.96 6.65 19.46
CA PRO A 194 -15.80 7.67 18.82
C PRO A 194 -15.26 8.27 17.51
N ALA A 195 -13.98 8.64 17.47
CA ALA A 195 -13.36 9.20 16.27
C ALA A 195 -13.49 8.30 15.03
N ALA A 196 -13.45 6.97 15.19
CA ALA A 196 -13.67 6.03 14.09
C ALA A 196 -15.13 6.05 13.61
N PHE A 197 -16.10 6.00 14.52
CA PHE A 197 -17.53 6.06 14.19
C PHE A 197 -17.90 7.37 13.50
N GLU A 198 -17.41 8.49 14.01
CA GLU A 198 -17.63 9.82 13.43
C GLU A 198 -17.08 9.89 12.01
N THR A 199 -15.86 9.38 11.80
CA THR A 199 -15.24 9.31 10.48
C THR A 199 -16.05 8.42 9.53
N TRP A 200 -16.49 7.24 9.97
CA TRP A 200 -17.31 6.34 9.15
C TRP A 200 -18.67 6.94 8.80
N ALA A 201 -19.32 7.60 9.75
CA ALA A 201 -20.59 8.26 9.51
C ALA A 201 -20.43 9.42 8.51
N GLU A 202 -19.31 10.13 8.53
CA GLU A 202 -19.09 11.27 7.64
C GLU A 202 -18.61 10.88 6.24
N LEU A 203 -17.66 9.93 6.15
CA LEU A 203 -16.93 9.61 4.92
C LEU A 203 -17.23 8.21 4.37
N GLY A 204 -17.88 7.33 5.13
CA GLY A 204 -18.27 6.02 4.65
C GLY A 204 -19.53 6.07 3.76
N ALA A 205 -19.67 5.29 2.68
CA ALA A 205 -18.76 4.36 2.01
C ALA A 205 -18.21 5.00 0.71
N LEU A 206 -17.44 6.09 0.85
CA LEU A 206 -16.93 6.82 -0.31
C LEU A 206 -15.82 6.07 -1.04
N ARG A 207 -15.82 6.20 -2.36
CA ARG A 207 -14.69 5.86 -3.22
C ARG A 207 -14.10 7.16 -3.78
N LEU A 208 -12.90 7.49 -3.33
CA LEU A 208 -12.21 8.72 -3.70
C LEU A 208 -11.19 8.42 -4.78
N HIS A 209 -11.29 9.15 -5.90
CA HIS A 209 -10.35 9.04 -7.01
C HIS A 209 -9.47 10.29 -7.07
N PRO A 210 -8.15 10.13 -7.32
CA PRO A 210 -7.28 11.27 -7.51
C PRO A 210 -7.61 12.00 -8.81
N VAL A 211 -7.48 13.33 -8.81
CA VAL A 211 -7.76 14.20 -9.96
C VAL A 211 -6.44 14.61 -10.67
N GLY A 212 -5.33 13.94 -10.39
CA GLY A 212 -4.02 14.22 -10.99
C GLY A 212 -3.02 13.07 -10.78
N PRO A 213 -1.84 13.13 -11.43
CA PRO A 213 -0.82 12.08 -11.35
C PRO A 213 -0.16 11.97 -9.97
N GLY A 214 -0.20 13.05 -9.18
CA GLY A 214 0.45 13.18 -7.89
C GLY A 214 1.65 14.14 -7.93
N ARG A 215 2.04 14.66 -6.76
CA ARG A 215 3.09 15.68 -6.61
C ARG A 215 4.49 15.08 -6.57
N GLU A 216 4.71 14.18 -5.62
CA GLU A 216 5.99 13.49 -5.39
C GLU A 216 5.85 12.00 -5.69
N PHE A 217 4.74 11.42 -5.27
CA PHE A 217 4.38 10.02 -5.49
C PHE A 217 3.09 9.93 -6.29
N ALA A 218 2.81 8.74 -6.80
CA ALA A 218 1.61 8.44 -7.53
C ALA A 218 0.39 8.66 -6.64
N ALA A 219 -0.50 9.56 -7.05
CA ALA A 219 -1.74 9.77 -6.34
C ALA A 219 -2.59 8.49 -6.39
N THR A 220 -3.21 8.13 -5.26
CA THR A 220 -3.85 6.82 -5.10
C THR A 220 -5.31 6.94 -4.72
N ALA A 221 -6.15 6.11 -5.35
CA ALA A 221 -7.56 6.02 -5.03
C ALA A 221 -7.74 5.35 -3.66
N VAL A 222 -8.72 5.84 -2.92
CA VAL A 222 -9.05 5.40 -1.56
C VAL A 222 -10.48 4.88 -1.54
N VAL A 223 -10.70 3.75 -0.86
CA VAL A 223 -12.03 3.24 -0.54
C VAL A 223 -12.22 3.32 0.96
N ILE A 224 -13.24 4.05 1.41
CA ILE A 224 -13.63 4.12 2.82
C ILE A 224 -14.59 2.98 3.11
N ASP A 225 -14.01 1.83 3.46
CA ASP A 225 -14.73 0.64 3.93
C ASP A 225 -13.89 -0.03 5.04
N PRO A 226 -14.26 0.12 6.31
CA PRO A 226 -13.47 -0.41 7.40
C PRO A 226 -13.46 -1.94 7.44
N LEU A 227 -14.37 -2.63 6.74
CA LEU A 227 -14.36 -4.09 6.64
C LEU A 227 -13.21 -4.61 5.77
N ALA A 228 -12.58 -3.78 4.94
CA ALA A 228 -11.32 -4.13 4.28
C ALA A 228 -10.21 -4.50 5.30
N GLY A 229 -10.30 -3.98 6.52
CA GLY A 229 -9.41 -4.29 7.63
C GLY A 229 -9.91 -5.39 8.57
N LEU A 230 -10.98 -6.13 8.23
CA LEU A 230 -11.61 -7.10 9.15
C LEU A 230 -10.60 -8.11 9.71
N HIS A 231 -9.69 -8.61 8.87
CA HIS A 231 -8.69 -9.62 9.24
C HIS A 231 -7.35 -9.02 9.72
N TRP A 232 -7.30 -7.72 10.03
CA TRP A 232 -6.07 -7.02 10.42
C TRP A 232 -5.99 -6.70 11.93
N ALA A 233 -6.82 -7.36 12.74
CA ALA A 233 -6.96 -7.04 14.16
C ALA A 233 -5.62 -7.16 14.91
N ARG A 234 -4.78 -8.17 14.62
CA ARG A 234 -3.46 -8.29 15.26
C ARG A 234 -2.50 -7.22 14.75
N THR A 235 -2.45 -6.98 13.44
CA THR A 235 -1.57 -5.97 12.83
C THR A 235 -1.84 -4.58 13.39
N LEU A 236 -3.10 -4.18 13.48
CA LEU A 236 -3.50 -2.90 14.06
C LEU A 236 -3.25 -2.86 15.57
N GLY A 237 -3.46 -3.98 16.28
CA GLY A 237 -3.11 -4.10 17.69
C GLY A 237 -1.61 -3.93 17.95
N ASP A 238 -0.76 -4.56 17.14
CA ASP A 238 0.70 -4.50 17.25
C ASP A 238 1.21 -3.07 16.93
N LEU A 239 0.70 -2.45 15.87
CA LEU A 239 1.07 -1.07 15.51
C LEU A 239 0.54 -0.06 16.54
N GLY A 240 -0.68 -0.25 17.04
CA GLY A 240 -1.24 0.59 18.09
C GLY A 240 -0.38 0.58 19.36
N ARG A 241 0.05 -0.61 19.82
CA ARG A 241 1.01 -0.73 20.93
C ARG A 241 2.32 -0.02 20.63
N ALA A 242 2.87 -0.16 19.42
CA ALA A 242 4.11 0.51 19.03
C ALA A 242 3.99 2.05 18.99
N LEU A 243 2.77 2.59 18.85
CA LEU A 243 2.46 4.02 18.82
C LEU A 243 1.92 4.56 20.15
N ASP A 244 1.74 3.71 21.17
CA ASP A 244 1.02 4.01 22.41
C ASP A 244 -0.38 4.62 22.17
N THR A 245 -1.11 4.06 21.21
CA THR A 245 -2.51 4.41 20.92
C THR A 245 -3.31 3.18 20.51
N ARG A 246 -4.58 3.37 20.14
CA ARG A 246 -5.42 2.33 19.56
C ARG A 246 -5.77 2.70 18.13
N LEU A 247 -5.68 1.73 17.23
CA LEU A 247 -6.02 1.90 15.82
C LEU A 247 -7.32 1.18 15.48
N CYS A 248 -8.09 1.78 14.60
CA CYS A 248 -9.33 1.25 14.03
C CYS A 248 -9.24 1.30 12.50
N PRO A 249 -9.65 0.25 11.76
CA PRO A 249 -9.59 0.28 10.30
C PRO A 249 -10.52 1.37 9.74
N LEU A 250 -10.07 2.03 8.68
CA LEU A 250 -10.85 3.03 7.95
C LEU A 250 -11.27 2.54 6.56
N GLY A 251 -10.36 1.86 5.87
CA GLY A 251 -10.48 1.63 4.45
C GLY A 251 -9.19 1.10 3.85
N GLU A 252 -9.09 1.14 2.54
CA GLU A 252 -7.93 0.66 1.80
C GLU A 252 -7.54 1.62 0.68
N GLU A 253 -6.30 1.47 0.23
CA GLU A 253 -5.81 2.10 -1.00
C GLU A 253 -5.06 1.08 -1.87
N GLY A 254 -4.83 1.47 -3.13
CA GLY A 254 -4.04 0.65 -4.07
C GLY A 254 -4.67 -0.71 -4.37
N GLY A 255 -6.01 -0.82 -4.33
CA GLY A 255 -6.75 -2.05 -4.61
C GLY A 255 -6.51 -3.16 -3.58
N GLY A 256 -6.53 -2.80 -2.29
CA GLY A 256 -6.33 -3.73 -1.17
C GLY A 256 -4.87 -4.01 -0.82
N THR A 257 -3.91 -3.31 -1.43
CA THR A 257 -2.47 -3.51 -1.13
C THR A 257 -2.04 -2.86 0.18
N ALA A 258 -2.72 -1.81 0.61
CA ALA A 258 -2.49 -1.16 1.89
C ALA A 258 -3.79 -0.82 2.62
N LEU A 259 -3.74 -0.92 3.95
CA LEU A 259 -4.85 -0.61 4.83
C LEU A 259 -4.68 0.78 5.43
N LEU A 260 -5.77 1.55 5.45
CA LEU A 260 -5.87 2.81 6.17
C LEU A 260 -6.47 2.57 7.55
N ALA A 261 -5.93 3.26 8.55
CA ALA A 261 -6.41 3.18 9.93
C ALA A 261 -6.40 4.55 10.58
N VAL A 262 -7.39 4.81 11.43
CA VAL A 262 -7.45 6.01 12.28
C VAL A 262 -7.07 5.64 13.71
N ASP A 263 -6.57 6.59 14.47
CA ASP A 263 -6.43 6.45 15.92
C ASP A 263 -7.49 7.22 16.71
N ARG A 264 -7.38 7.16 18.04
CA ARG A 264 -8.32 7.81 18.98
C ARG A 264 -8.36 9.32 18.83
N GLU A 265 -7.29 9.91 18.35
CA GLU A 265 -7.12 11.35 18.14
C GLU A 265 -7.57 11.77 16.72
N GLY A 266 -7.98 10.83 15.87
CA GLY A 266 -8.41 11.07 14.50
C GLY A 266 -7.26 11.17 13.49
N ARG A 267 -6.03 10.85 13.89
CA ARG A 267 -4.85 10.85 13.02
C ARG A 267 -4.92 9.66 12.05
N LEU A 268 -4.45 9.87 10.82
CA LEU A 268 -4.52 8.86 9.77
C LEU A 268 -3.18 8.16 9.54
N TYR A 269 -3.25 6.84 9.44
CA TYR A 269 -2.13 5.95 9.18
C TYR A 269 -2.40 5.06 7.98
N CYS A 270 -1.34 4.59 7.34
CA CYS A 270 -1.38 3.58 6.29
C CYS A 270 -0.39 2.46 6.59
N VAL A 271 -0.82 1.21 6.39
CA VAL A 271 0.00 0.02 6.59
C VAL A 271 0.04 -0.76 5.29
N ASP A 272 1.23 -0.86 4.69
CA ASP A 272 1.46 -1.63 3.47
C ASP A 272 2.51 -2.73 3.68
N HIS A 273 2.77 -3.50 2.63
CA HIS A 273 3.70 -4.63 2.66
C HIS A 273 5.16 -4.26 3.02
N THR A 274 5.53 -2.98 2.94
CA THR A 274 6.89 -2.45 3.14
C THR A 274 7.04 -1.64 4.42
N GLY A 275 5.96 -1.28 5.10
CA GLY A 275 6.06 -0.46 6.30
C GLY A 275 4.76 0.18 6.76
N ASP A 276 4.93 1.04 7.74
CA ASP A 276 3.86 1.76 8.42
C ASP A 276 4.12 3.27 8.20
N TRP A 277 3.05 4.02 7.92
CA TRP A 277 3.12 5.40 7.45
C TRP A 277 2.16 6.27 8.23
N TYR A 278 2.63 7.42 8.67
CA TYR A 278 1.80 8.50 9.17
C TYR A 278 1.44 9.42 8.00
N LEU A 279 0.13 9.60 7.78
CA LEU A 279 -0.39 10.33 6.63
C LEU A 279 -0.81 11.76 6.97
N GLY A 280 -1.34 11.98 8.17
CA GLY A 280 -1.88 13.28 8.55
C GLY A 280 -2.37 13.33 10.00
N GLN A 281 -2.48 14.56 10.51
CA GLN A 281 -2.93 14.85 11.87
C GLN A 281 -4.44 14.69 12.06
N ASP A 282 -5.16 14.57 10.95
CA ASP A 282 -6.59 14.30 10.87
C ASP A 282 -6.86 13.50 9.58
N VAL A 283 -8.09 12.99 9.45
CA VAL A 283 -8.46 12.15 8.31
C VAL A 283 -8.37 12.91 6.97
N LEU A 284 -8.82 14.16 6.91
CA LEU A 284 -8.83 14.94 5.66
C LEU A 284 -7.41 15.26 5.17
N SER A 285 -6.51 15.68 6.05
CA SER A 285 -5.09 15.89 5.73
C SER A 285 -4.40 14.60 5.32
N GLY A 286 -4.73 13.47 5.97
CA GLY A 286 -4.22 12.17 5.57
C GLY A 286 -4.72 11.73 4.19
N LEU A 287 -5.99 11.95 3.87
CA LEU A 287 -6.53 11.72 2.53
C LEU A 287 -5.88 12.64 1.49
N ALA A 288 -5.54 13.88 1.86
CA ALA A 288 -4.79 14.79 1.00
C ALA A 288 -3.43 14.24 0.61
N THR A 289 -2.70 13.66 1.57
CA THR A 289 -1.41 13.02 1.31
C THR A 289 -1.52 11.96 0.21
N LEU A 290 -2.55 11.12 0.24
CA LEU A 290 -2.75 10.04 -0.74
C LEU A 290 -3.30 10.53 -2.08
N LEU A 291 -4.35 11.35 -2.07
CA LEU A 291 -5.07 11.80 -3.26
C LEU A 291 -4.29 12.83 -4.08
N THR A 292 -3.31 13.50 -3.46
CA THR A 292 -2.44 14.46 -4.15
C THR A 292 -1.01 13.93 -4.34
N GLY A 293 -0.69 12.76 -3.78
CA GLY A 293 0.63 12.16 -3.89
C GLY A 293 1.74 12.96 -3.20
N ALA A 294 1.43 13.59 -2.07
CA ALA A 294 2.44 14.24 -1.22
C ALA A 294 3.24 13.19 -0.43
N ALA A 295 4.45 13.53 0.01
CA ALA A 295 5.27 12.58 0.77
C ALA A 295 4.71 12.30 2.18
N PRO A 296 4.35 11.05 2.51
CA PRO A 296 3.98 10.67 3.87
C PRO A 296 5.22 10.49 4.75
N HIS A 297 5.03 10.51 6.07
CA HIS A 297 6.11 10.21 7.02
C HIS A 297 6.16 8.72 7.33
N ARG A 298 7.26 8.05 6.95
CA ARG A 298 7.47 6.64 7.32
C ARG A 298 7.73 6.50 8.81
N LEU A 299 7.00 5.61 9.47
CA LEU A 299 7.20 5.30 10.88
C LEU A 299 8.35 4.31 11.02
N LEU A 300 9.44 4.78 11.62
CA LEU A 300 10.61 3.97 11.94
C LEU A 300 10.62 3.60 13.43
N PRO A 301 11.20 2.45 13.79
CA PRO A 301 11.47 2.13 15.19
C PRO A 301 12.42 3.17 15.81
N PRO A 302 12.36 3.39 17.13
CA PRO A 302 13.31 4.27 17.82
C PRO A 302 14.75 3.77 17.64
N GLU A 303 15.72 4.71 17.59
CA GLU A 303 17.14 4.37 17.42
C GLU A 303 17.65 3.54 18.61
N GLY A 304 18.38 2.45 18.34
CA GLY A 304 19.05 1.64 19.37
C GLY A 304 18.28 0.40 19.88
N ILE A 305 17.22 -0.05 19.19
CA ILE A 305 16.47 -1.29 19.50
C ILE A 305 16.47 -2.25 18.31
#